data_AF-X1MBK8-F1
#
_entry.id   AF-X1MBK8-F1
#
_cell.length_a   1.000
_cell.length_b   1.000
_cell.length_c   1.000
_cell.angle_alpha   90.00
_cell.angle_beta   90.00
_cell.angle_gamma   90.00
#
_symmetry.space_group_name_H-M   'P 1'
#
loop_
_entity.id
_entity.type
_entity.pdbx_description
1 polymer ?
#
loop_
_entity_poly.entity_id
_entity_poly.type
_entity_poly.pdbx_seq_one_letter_code
_entity_poly.pdbx_strand_id
1 'polypeptide(L)' 'ILKEHGRVDRDLLTEALYKVDIPDGILPAYWGFKFDEKGNNLRGHLCPITQWQNGKQIVLWPEKVAGGKAKRTW' A
#
# COMPACT_ATOMS: atom_id res chain seq x y z
N ILE A 1 9.95 7.15 18.35
CA ILE A 1 10.76 5.99 18.80
C ILE A 1 12.22 6.36 19.08
N LEU A 2 13.17 6.34 18.13
CA LEU A 2 14.59 6.64 18.46
C LEU A 2 14.79 8.03 19.08
N LYS A 3 14.10 9.05 18.54
CA LYS A 3 14.12 10.41 19.10
C LYS A 3 13.50 10.52 20.50
N GLU A 4 12.52 9.68 20.82
CA GLU A 4 11.76 9.76 22.07
C GLU A 4 12.35 8.87 23.17
N HIS A 5 13.05 7.80 22.80
CA HIS A 5 13.51 6.77 23.74
C HIS A 5 15.03 6.61 23.77
N GLY A 6 15.77 7.32 22.90
CA GLY A 6 17.24 7.28 22.84
C GLY A 6 17.82 5.92 22.39
N ARG A 7 16.96 4.93 22.15
CA ARG A 7 17.30 3.59 21.68
C ARG A 7 16.22 3.08 20.75
N VAL A 8 16.60 2.11 19.92
CA VAL A 8 15.67 1.29 19.15
C VAL A 8 15.57 -0.04 19.88
N ASP A 9 14.38 -0.33 20.38
CA ASP A 9 14.04 -1.58 21.04
C ASP A 9 12.96 -2.29 20.21
N ARG A 10 13.04 -3.62 20.12
CA ARG A 10 12.15 -4.42 19.26
C ARG A 10 10.68 -4.29 19.68
N ASP A 11 10.40 -4.30 20.97
CA ASP A 11 9.03 -4.32 21.47
C ASP A 11 8.40 -2.94 21.26
N LEU A 12 9.17 -1.87 21.50
CA LEU A 12 8.77 -0.49 21.21
C LEU A 12 8.52 -0.28 19.71
N LEU A 13 9.35 -0.86 18.84
CA LEU A 13 9.12 -0.83 17.39
C LEU A 13 7.82 -1.55 17.01
N THR A 14 7.61 -2.74 17.57
CA THR A 14 6.46 -3.59 17.27
C THR A 14 5.16 -2.91 17.70
N GLU A 15 5.12 -2.37 18.91
CA GLU A 15 3.96 -1.63 19.43
C GLU A 15 3.64 -0.41 18.56
N ALA A 16 4.66 0.36 18.17
CA ALA A 16 4.48 1.50 17.30
C ALA A 16 3.98 1.09 15.90
N LEU A 17 4.52 0.00 15.33
CA LEU A 17 4.12 -0.52 14.02
C LEU A 17 2.64 -0.90 14.00
N TYR A 18 2.14 -1.55 15.05
CA TYR A 18 0.73 -1.94 15.15
C TYR A 18 -0.24 -0.75 15.31
N LYS A 19 0.25 0.39 15.79
CA LYS A 19 -0.53 1.63 15.87
C LYS A 19 -0.62 2.36 14.54
N VAL A 20 0.25 2.08 13.58
CA VAL A 20 0.23 2.72 12.27
C VAL A 20 -0.96 2.19 11.45
N ASP A 21 -1.81 3.10 11.03
CA ASP A 21 -2.94 2.82 10.15
C ASP A 21 -2.93 3.85 9.00
N ILE A 22 -2.34 3.46 7.87
CA ILE A 22 -2.30 4.28 6.65
C ILE A 22 -3.38 3.75 5.71
N PRO A 23 -4.37 4.58 5.30
CA PRO A 23 -5.42 4.16 4.39
C PRO A 23 -4.90 3.60 3.08
N ASP A 24 -5.71 2.76 2.46
CA ASP A 24 -5.51 2.25 1.10
C ASP A 24 -5.32 3.40 0.09
N GLY A 25 -4.51 3.18 -0.93
CA GLY A 25 -4.31 4.16 -2.01
C GLY A 25 -3.31 5.27 -1.72
N ILE A 26 -2.83 5.41 -0.48
CA ILE A 26 -1.89 6.47 -0.08
C ILE A 26 -0.43 6.12 -0.41
N LEU A 27 -0.07 4.84 -0.26
CA LEU A 27 1.29 4.36 -0.53
C LEU A 27 1.44 3.97 -2.01
N PRO A 28 2.70 3.82 -2.50
CA PRO A 28 2.95 3.33 -3.85
C PRO A 28 2.18 2.05 -4.18
N ALA A 29 1.87 1.86 -5.46
CA ALA A 29 1.02 0.77 -5.95
C ALA A 29 -0.40 0.73 -5.32
N TYR A 30 -0.88 1.87 -4.81
CA TYR A 30 -2.21 2.03 -4.19
C TYR A 30 -2.42 1.22 -2.91
N TRP A 31 -1.33 0.87 -2.22
CA TRP A 31 -1.41 0.16 -0.95
C TRP A 31 -1.76 1.10 0.20
N GLY A 32 -2.23 0.50 1.28
CA GLY A 32 -2.18 1.07 2.61
C GLY A 32 -1.31 0.21 3.54
N PHE A 33 -1.32 0.55 4.82
CA PHE A 33 -0.50 -0.11 5.83
C PHE A 33 -1.25 -0.30 7.13
N LYS A 34 -1.45 -1.55 7.52
CA LYS A 34 -1.94 -1.94 8.85
C LYS A 34 -1.62 -3.40 9.08
N PHE A 35 -0.91 -3.73 10.15
CA PHE A 35 -0.56 -5.11 10.47
C PHE A 35 -1.54 -5.74 11.46
N ASP A 36 -1.89 -7.02 11.24
CA ASP A 36 -2.54 -7.86 12.24
C ASP A 36 -1.51 -8.51 13.18
N GLU A 37 -1.98 -9.15 14.25
CA GLU A 37 -1.12 -9.83 15.25
C GLU A 37 -0.24 -10.94 14.66
N LYS A 38 -0.56 -11.42 13.45
CA LYS A 38 0.21 -12.45 12.73
C LYS A 38 1.25 -11.83 11.79
N GLY A 39 1.32 -10.50 11.69
CA GLY A 39 2.24 -9.78 10.82
C GLY A 39 1.77 -9.65 9.37
N ASN A 40 0.48 -9.88 9.07
CA ASN A 40 -0.07 -9.65 7.72
C ASN A 40 -0.48 -8.19 7.53
N ASN A 41 -0.14 -7.58 6.39
CA ASN A 41 -0.64 -6.25 6.05
C ASN A 41 -2.09 -6.34 5.54
N LEU A 42 -3.04 -5.92 6.37
CA LEU A 42 -4.48 -5.89 6.06
C LEU A 42 -4.86 -4.88 4.97
N ARG A 43 -4.01 -3.88 4.73
CA ARG A 43 -4.23 -2.82 3.73
C ARG A 43 -3.35 -2.95 2.47
N GLY A 44 -2.65 -4.08 2.33
CA GLY A 44 -1.89 -4.44 1.12
C GLY A 44 -2.72 -5.18 0.06
N HIS A 45 -4.05 -5.19 0.18
CA HIS A 45 -4.93 -6.04 -0.62
C HIS A 45 -5.26 -5.46 -2.01
N LEU A 46 -4.92 -4.19 -2.26
CA LEU A 46 -5.06 -3.58 -3.57
C LEU A 46 -3.89 -3.98 -4.46
N CYS A 47 -4.09 -5.00 -5.28
CA CYS A 47 -3.17 -5.37 -6.36
C CYS A 47 -3.72 -4.84 -7.69
N PRO A 48 -3.41 -3.58 -8.07
CA PRO A 48 -3.98 -2.98 -9.27
C PRO A 48 -3.49 -3.68 -10.52
N ILE A 49 -4.41 -3.99 -11.43
CA ILE A 49 -4.06 -4.42 -12.78
C ILE A 49 -3.74 -3.17 -13.57
N THR A 50 -2.57 -3.13 -14.21
CA THR A 50 -2.14 -1.97 -14.98
C THR A 50 -1.82 -2.35 -16.42
N GLN A 51 -1.93 -1.37 -17.33
CA GLN A 51 -1.53 -1.50 -18.72
C GLN A 51 -0.83 -0.22 -19.18
N TRP A 52 0.25 -0.38 -19.93
CA TRP A 52 0.88 0.73 -20.64
C TRP A 52 0.04 1.13 -21.85
N GLN A 53 -0.41 2.38 -21.89
CA GLN A 53 -1.17 2.97 -22.99
C GLN A 53 -0.57 4.33 -23.35
N ASN A 54 -0.23 4.53 -24.63
CA ASN A 54 0.34 5.80 -25.13
C ASN A 54 1.51 6.31 -24.27
N GLY A 55 2.43 5.42 -23.88
CA GLY A 55 3.61 5.75 -23.07
C GLY A 55 3.34 6.05 -21.59
N LYS A 56 2.14 5.78 -21.07
CA LYS A 56 1.78 5.95 -19.66
C LYS A 56 1.24 4.66 -19.06
N GLN A 57 1.56 4.38 -17.80
CA GLN A 57 0.95 3.26 -17.06
C GLN A 57 -0.44 3.67 -16.55
N ILE A 58 -1.47 2.93 -16.95
CA ILE A 58 -2.87 3.18 -16.57
C ILE A 58 -3.36 2.05 -15.68
N VAL A 59 -3.99 2.37 -14.56
CA VAL A 59 -4.69 1.40 -13.72
C VAL A 59 -6.03 1.04 -14.37
N LEU A 60 -6.26 -0.26 -14.55
CA LEU A 60 -7.44 -0.82 -15.17
C LEU A 60 -8.45 -1.38 -14.16
N TRP A 61 -7.96 -1.84 -13.02
CA TRP A 61 -8.75 -2.48 -11.98
C TRP A 61 -8.02 -2.39 -10.62
N PRO A 62 -8.71 -2.31 -9.46
CA PRO A 62 -10.16 -2.28 -9.30
C PRO A 62 -10.80 -0.96 -9.71
N GLU A 63 -12.10 -1.00 -10.02
CA GLU A 63 -12.87 0.12 -10.56
C GLU A 63 -12.74 1.38 -9.70
N LYS A 64 -12.66 1.22 -8.38
CA LYS A 64 -12.52 2.32 -7.41
C LYS A 64 -11.26 3.19 -7.60
N VAL A 65 -10.22 2.65 -8.24
CA VAL A 65 -8.95 3.35 -8.52
C VAL A 65 -8.56 3.28 -10.00
N ALA A 66 -9.45 2.77 -10.86
CA ALA A 66 -9.17 2.64 -12.28
C ALA A 66 -9.15 4.01 -12.96
N GLY A 67 -8.04 4.30 -13.65
CA GLY A 67 -7.89 5.49 -14.50
C GLY A 67 -8.31 5.27 -15.94
N GLY A 68 -8.69 4.04 -16.31
CA GLY A 68 -9.12 3.70 -17.67
C GLY A 68 -9.55 2.24 -17.82
N LYS A 69 -9.85 1.86 -19.05
CA LYS A 69 -10.18 0.48 -19.45
C LYS A 69 -9.05 -0.12 -20.27
N ALA A 70 -8.98 -1.44 -20.29
CA ALA A 70 -8.04 -2.16 -21.16
C ALA A 70 -8.26 -1.74 -22.62
N LYS A 71 -7.16 -1.49 -23.34
CA LYS A 71 -7.17 -1.23 -24.78
C LYS A 71 -6.41 -2.33 -25.50
N ARG A 72 -6.85 -2.67 -26.70
CA ARG A 72 -6.06 -3.52 -27.60
C ARG A 72 -4.81 -2.74 -28.03
N THR A 73 -3.66 -3.37 -27.90
CA THR A 73 -2.35 -2.83 -28.29
C THR A 73 -1.87 -3.55 -29.54
N TRP A 74 -2.64 -3.46 -30.62
CA TRP A 74 -2.32 -3.98 -31.96
C TRP A 74 -3.27 -3.37 -32.98
#